data_AF-A0A9E2AS07-F1
#
_entry.id   AF-A0A9E2AS07-F1
#
_cell.length_a   1.000
_cell.length_b   1.000
_cell.length_c   1.000
_cell.angle_alpha   90.00
_cell.angle_beta   90.00
_cell.angle_gamma   90.00
#
_symmetry.space_group_name_H-M   'P 1'
#
loop_
_entity.id
_entity.type
_entity.pdbx_description
1 polymer ?
#
loop_
_entity_poly.entity_id
_entity_poly.type
_entity_poly.pdbx_seq_one_letter_code
_entity_poly.pdbx_strand_id
1 'polypeptide(L)'
;PETSPENSYSNADGNSAAVSFGSAMGHQIIAEVFDNVLEASEILGIQNEFTKEVAIKRAKLHPGVVVGKDGRLLEWNEPYDEPEKGHRHMSHLYALHPGDEITTKNKGAFEAAQKTIDYRLEHGGAGTGWSRAWMINLNARLLDANSAQENIKKFLQISIADNLFDEHPPFQIDGNFGYTAAVVELLLQSHEGFLRILPALPPHWKSGSVKGIKARGNIEVEIEWRNGNLVKLGLLSKEAKSIKIKYGPEVVEIELPKNTKVWLNSTLKK
;
A
#
# COMPACT_ATOMS: atom_id res chain seq x y z
N PRO A 1 7.76 -13.86 21.43
CA PRO A 1 6.79 -12.89 21.98
C PRO A 1 6.82 -11.62 21.14
N GLU A 2 5.67 -11.16 20.68
CA GLU A 2 5.55 -9.99 19.81
C GLU A 2 4.27 -9.22 20.12
N THR A 3 4.31 -7.91 19.88
CA THR A 3 3.17 -7.00 19.97
C THR A 3 2.74 -6.55 18.59
N SER A 4 1.43 -6.36 18.37
CA SER A 4 0.99 -5.45 17.33
C SER A 4 1.15 -4.02 17.87
N PRO A 5 1.91 -3.12 17.20
CA PRO A 5 2.26 -1.82 17.75
C PRO A 5 1.08 -1.09 18.40
N GLU A 6 1.24 -0.79 19.70
CA GLU A 6 0.33 0.02 20.52
C GLU A 6 -1.11 -0.50 20.68
N ASN A 7 -1.43 -1.67 20.11
CA ASN A 7 -2.74 -2.28 20.22
C ASN A 7 -2.75 -3.44 21.22
N SER A 8 -3.92 -3.72 21.79
CA SER A 8 -4.14 -4.81 22.73
C SER A 8 -5.31 -5.68 22.30
N TYR A 9 -5.38 -6.89 22.85
CA TYR A 9 -6.47 -7.82 22.69
C TYR A 9 -6.99 -8.29 24.05
N SER A 10 -8.22 -8.81 24.11
CA SER A 10 -8.76 -9.45 25.31
C SER A 10 -8.29 -10.90 25.41
N ASN A 11 -7.60 -11.25 26.50
CA ASN A 11 -7.16 -12.63 26.76
C ASN A 11 -8.31 -13.53 27.26
N ALA A 12 -8.03 -14.81 27.52
CA ALA A 12 -9.03 -15.80 27.96
C ALA A 12 -9.72 -15.44 29.29
N ASP A 13 -9.06 -14.66 30.15
CA ASP A 13 -9.62 -14.17 31.41
C ASP A 13 -10.38 -12.84 31.26
N GLY A 14 -10.49 -12.32 30.03
CA GLY A 14 -11.12 -11.03 29.72
C GLY A 14 -10.26 -9.80 30.02
N ASN A 15 -8.98 -9.99 30.36
CA ASN A 15 -8.04 -8.89 30.64
C ASN A 15 -7.34 -8.44 29.36
N SER A 16 -6.98 -7.16 29.29
CA SER A 16 -6.17 -6.61 28.19
C SER A 16 -4.76 -7.20 28.20
N ALA A 17 -4.32 -7.68 27.04
CA ALA A 17 -2.98 -8.18 26.79
C ALA A 17 -2.43 -7.61 25.47
N ALA A 18 -1.12 -7.35 25.42
CA ALA A 18 -0.46 -6.79 24.22
C ALA A 18 0.48 -7.79 23.53
N VAL A 19 1.04 -8.74 24.30
CA VAL A 19 2.05 -9.69 23.81
C VAL A 19 1.39 -10.99 23.40
N SER A 20 1.80 -11.52 22.26
CA SER A 20 1.30 -12.76 21.67
C SER A 20 2.45 -13.65 21.20
N PHE A 21 2.15 -14.84 20.68
CA PHE A 21 3.12 -15.70 20.02
C PHE A 21 3.45 -15.27 18.58
N GLY A 22 2.97 -14.11 18.17
CA GLY A 22 3.26 -13.48 16.89
C GLY A 22 2.13 -12.57 16.45
N SER A 23 2.48 -11.44 15.85
CA SER A 23 1.53 -10.52 15.22
C SER A 23 1.52 -10.74 13.71
N ALA A 24 0.45 -10.32 13.03
CA ALA A 24 0.43 -10.33 11.58
C ALA A 24 1.55 -9.45 10.99
N MET A 25 1.75 -8.25 11.54
CA MET A 25 2.78 -7.31 11.08
C MET A 25 4.20 -7.91 11.13
N GLY A 26 4.55 -8.58 12.22
CA GLY A 26 5.86 -9.22 12.37
C GLY A 26 6.16 -10.25 11.29
N HIS A 27 5.20 -11.14 11.04
CA HIS A 27 5.31 -12.13 9.99
C HIS A 27 5.39 -11.49 8.60
N GLN A 28 4.59 -10.45 8.33
CA GLN A 28 4.60 -9.73 7.06
C GLN A 28 5.95 -9.04 6.80
N ILE A 29 6.54 -8.40 7.82
CA ILE A 29 7.86 -7.77 7.70
C ILE A 29 8.97 -8.80 7.50
N ILE A 30 8.95 -9.91 8.26
CA ILE A 30 9.94 -10.98 8.11
C ILE A 30 9.83 -11.61 6.72
N ALA A 31 8.61 -11.83 6.22
CA ALA A 31 8.36 -12.33 4.88
C ALA A 31 8.98 -11.41 3.82
N GLU A 32 8.68 -10.10 3.87
CA GLU A 32 9.23 -9.13 2.92
C GLU A 32 10.77 -9.04 3.00
N VAL A 33 11.36 -9.07 4.20
CA VAL A 33 12.83 -9.09 4.36
C VAL A 33 13.44 -10.33 3.71
N PHE A 34 12.85 -11.51 3.91
CA PHE A 34 13.33 -12.73 3.28
C PHE A 34 13.19 -12.68 1.76
N ASP A 35 12.05 -12.25 1.25
CA ASP A 35 11.78 -12.17 -0.18
C ASP A 35 12.74 -11.17 -0.86
N ASN A 36 12.96 -9.99 -0.26
CA ASN A 36 13.92 -8.99 -0.73
C ASN A 36 15.37 -9.51 -0.71
N VAL A 37 15.77 -10.26 0.32
CA VAL A 37 17.11 -10.87 0.38
C VAL A 37 17.31 -11.89 -0.73
N LEU A 38 16.29 -12.71 -1.00
CA LEU A 38 16.33 -13.71 -2.07
C LEU A 38 16.37 -13.06 -3.45
N GLU A 39 15.52 -12.06 -3.70
CA GLU A 39 15.51 -11.30 -4.97
C GLU A 39 16.85 -10.59 -5.20
N ALA A 40 17.39 -9.90 -4.19
CA ALA A 40 18.69 -9.26 -4.30
C ALA A 40 19.82 -10.27 -4.56
N SER A 41 19.77 -11.44 -3.91
CA SER A 41 20.74 -12.51 -4.11
C SER A 41 20.68 -13.09 -5.52
N GLU A 42 19.48 -13.26 -6.07
CA GLU A 42 19.28 -13.69 -7.46
C GLU A 42 19.90 -12.69 -8.45
N ILE A 43 19.60 -11.39 -8.28
CA ILE A 43 20.16 -10.32 -9.12
C ILE A 43 21.68 -10.28 -9.08
N LEU A 44 22.28 -10.52 -7.90
CA LEU A 44 23.73 -10.52 -7.70
C LEU A 44 24.40 -11.87 -8.06
N GLY A 45 23.62 -12.90 -8.40
CA GLY A 45 24.15 -14.25 -8.67
C GLY A 45 24.71 -14.96 -7.44
N ILE A 46 24.23 -14.62 -6.23
CA ILE A 46 24.69 -15.18 -4.96
C ILE A 46 23.80 -16.37 -4.56
N GLN A 47 24.39 -17.57 -4.55
CA GLN A 47 23.73 -18.79 -4.07
C GLN A 47 24.64 -19.51 -3.09
N ASN A 48 24.28 -19.53 -1.81
CA ASN A 48 25.09 -20.13 -0.75
C ASN A 48 24.18 -20.72 0.36
N GLU A 49 24.79 -21.25 1.42
CA GLU A 49 24.02 -21.86 2.52
C GLU A 49 23.08 -20.87 3.22
N PHE A 50 23.46 -19.59 3.30
CA PHE A 50 22.60 -18.56 3.87
C PHE A 50 21.33 -18.34 3.03
N THR A 51 21.45 -18.18 1.71
CA THR A 51 20.26 -17.96 0.85
C THR A 51 19.35 -19.20 0.82
N LYS A 52 19.92 -20.41 0.90
CA LYS A 52 19.14 -21.64 1.09
C LYS A 52 18.40 -21.66 2.43
N GLU A 53 19.07 -21.28 3.53
CA GLU A 53 18.45 -21.23 4.85
C GLU A 53 17.30 -20.21 4.90
N VAL A 54 17.50 -19.02 4.32
CA VAL A 54 16.45 -17.99 4.19
C VAL A 54 15.25 -18.54 3.43
N ALA A 55 15.45 -19.19 2.28
CA ALA A 55 14.36 -19.78 1.50
C ALA A 55 13.60 -20.87 2.29
N ILE A 56 14.32 -21.74 3.02
CA ILE A 56 13.70 -22.78 3.86
C ILE A 56 12.88 -22.15 4.99
N LYS A 57 13.40 -21.10 5.64
CA LYS A 57 12.69 -20.40 6.72
C LYS A 57 11.49 -19.63 6.20
N ARG A 58 11.61 -18.96 5.05
CA ARG A 58 10.49 -18.27 4.38
C ARG A 58 9.34 -19.20 4.07
N ALA A 59 9.62 -20.40 3.57
CA ALA A 59 8.60 -21.40 3.26
C ALA A 59 7.88 -21.96 4.50
N LYS A 60 8.49 -21.87 5.69
CA LYS A 60 7.93 -22.33 6.97
C LYS A 60 7.35 -21.20 7.82
N LEU A 61 7.56 -19.94 7.43
CA LEU A 61 7.08 -18.78 8.16
C LEU A 61 5.55 -18.79 8.17
N HIS A 62 4.95 -18.46 9.31
CA HIS A 62 3.52 -18.24 9.37
C HIS A 62 3.13 -17.13 8.37
N PRO A 63 2.03 -17.28 7.61
CA PRO A 63 1.76 -16.44 6.45
C PRO A 63 1.54 -14.96 6.76
N GLY A 64 1.22 -14.60 8.01
CA GLY A 64 1.00 -13.21 8.42
C GLY A 64 -0.25 -12.54 7.83
N VAL A 65 -0.83 -13.10 6.77
CA VAL A 65 -2.07 -12.68 6.11
C VAL A 65 -3.09 -13.80 6.25
N VAL A 66 -3.84 -13.79 7.36
CA VAL A 66 -4.83 -14.82 7.68
C VAL A 66 -6.20 -14.16 7.77
N VAL A 67 -7.17 -14.70 7.02
CA VAL A 67 -8.56 -14.23 7.06
C VAL A 67 -9.28 -14.92 8.21
N GLY A 68 -9.80 -14.13 9.14
CA GLY A 68 -10.60 -14.58 10.27
C GLY A 68 -12.01 -15.01 9.88
N LYS A 69 -12.73 -15.62 10.83
CA LYS A 69 -14.11 -16.09 10.61
C LYS A 69 -15.09 -14.96 10.29
N ASP A 70 -14.81 -13.75 10.77
CA ASP A 70 -15.59 -12.55 10.48
C ASP A 70 -15.20 -11.92 9.13
N GLY A 71 -14.28 -12.52 8.37
CA GLY A 71 -13.82 -12.05 7.07
C GLY A 71 -12.82 -10.90 7.10
N ARG A 72 -12.39 -10.43 8.27
CA ARG A 72 -11.28 -9.45 8.41
C ARG A 72 -9.94 -10.18 8.45
N LEU A 73 -8.84 -9.44 8.34
CA LEU A 73 -7.51 -9.99 8.58
C LEU A 73 -7.28 -10.10 10.10
N LEU A 74 -6.68 -11.20 10.54
CA LEU A 74 -6.27 -11.35 11.94
C LEU A 74 -5.10 -10.42 12.23
N GLU A 75 -5.14 -9.69 13.34
CA GLU A 75 -4.04 -8.83 13.78
C GLU A 75 -2.97 -9.59 14.59
N TRP A 76 -3.36 -10.67 15.25
CA TRP A 76 -2.49 -11.55 16.03
C TRP A 76 -2.55 -13.00 15.51
N ASN A 77 -1.81 -13.90 16.17
CA ASN A 77 -1.77 -15.32 15.86
C ASN A 77 -3.13 -16.04 15.98
N GLU A 78 -4.10 -15.46 16.70
CA GLU A 78 -5.42 -16.00 16.96
C GLU A 78 -6.51 -14.92 16.82
N PRO A 79 -7.79 -15.30 16.63
CA PRO A 79 -8.91 -14.38 16.47
C PRO A 79 -9.36 -13.80 17.81
N TYR A 80 -8.49 -13.06 18.49
CA TYR A 80 -8.82 -12.39 19.74
C TYR A 80 -9.81 -11.24 19.53
N ASP A 81 -10.56 -10.92 20.60
CA ASP A 81 -11.40 -9.73 20.62
C ASP A 81 -10.56 -8.46 20.85
N GLU A 82 -11.02 -7.36 20.27
CA GLU A 82 -10.30 -6.09 20.22
C GLU A 82 -10.98 -5.07 21.14
N PRO A 83 -10.33 -4.66 22.26
CA PRO A 83 -10.87 -3.63 23.14
C PRO A 83 -11.04 -2.29 22.42
N GLU A 84 -10.09 -1.92 21.55
CA GLU A 84 -10.09 -0.68 20.78
C GLU A 84 -10.38 -0.96 19.29
N LYS A 85 -11.65 -1.16 18.96
CA LYS A 85 -12.10 -1.49 17.59
C LYS A 85 -11.74 -0.44 16.54
N GLY A 86 -11.65 0.82 16.94
CA GLY A 86 -11.24 1.96 16.11
C GLY A 86 -9.78 2.35 16.30
N HIS A 87 -8.89 1.41 16.64
CA HIS A 87 -7.50 1.73 16.94
C HIS A 87 -6.81 2.46 15.77
N ARG A 88 -5.93 3.42 16.09
CA ARG A 88 -5.24 4.27 15.12
C ARG A 88 -4.20 3.52 14.28
N HIS A 89 -3.62 2.42 14.79
CA HIS A 89 -2.72 1.58 14.00
C HIS A 89 -3.48 0.55 13.16
N MET A 90 -2.95 0.31 11.96
CA MET A 90 -3.38 -0.74 11.02
C MET A 90 -2.24 -1.71 10.73
N SER A 91 -1.47 -2.05 11.77
CA SER A 91 -0.21 -2.78 11.70
C SER A 91 -0.29 -4.07 10.86
N HIS A 92 -1.40 -4.80 10.97
CA HIS A 92 -1.63 -6.05 10.24
C HIS A 92 -2.01 -5.85 8.76
N LEU A 93 -2.04 -4.61 8.28
CA LEU A 93 -2.16 -4.23 6.87
C LEU A 93 -0.83 -3.76 6.27
N TYR A 94 0.30 -3.98 6.95
CA TYR A 94 1.63 -3.67 6.41
C TYR A 94 1.86 -4.31 5.03
N ALA A 95 1.45 -5.57 4.87
CA ALA A 95 1.52 -6.30 3.60
C ALA A 95 0.68 -5.70 2.46
N LEU A 96 -0.27 -4.80 2.75
CA LEU A 96 -1.02 -4.02 1.74
C LEU A 96 -0.30 -2.71 1.39
N HIS A 97 0.17 -2.00 2.42
CA HIS A 97 1.01 -0.81 2.29
C HIS A 97 1.81 -0.59 3.58
N PRO A 98 3.13 -0.36 3.52
CA PRO A 98 3.94 -0.13 2.32
C PRO A 98 4.34 -1.39 1.53
N GLY A 99 4.21 -2.58 2.11
CA GLY A 99 4.50 -3.85 1.47
C GLY A 99 3.60 -4.14 0.27
N ASP A 100 3.81 -5.26 -0.42
CA ASP A 100 3.12 -5.61 -1.66
C ASP A 100 2.72 -7.08 -1.76
N GLU A 101 2.55 -7.75 -0.62
CA GLU A 101 2.06 -9.13 -0.56
C GLU A 101 0.52 -9.18 -0.70
N ILE A 102 -0.23 -8.19 -0.22
CA ILE A 102 -1.69 -8.10 -0.45
C ILE A 102 -1.95 -7.23 -1.69
N THR A 103 -2.36 -7.88 -2.77
CA THR A 103 -2.62 -7.22 -4.06
C THR A 103 -3.88 -7.79 -4.72
N THR A 104 -4.25 -7.25 -5.89
CA THR A 104 -5.42 -7.75 -6.64
C THR A 104 -5.28 -9.21 -7.11
N LYS A 105 -4.06 -9.77 -7.09
CA LYS A 105 -3.81 -11.20 -7.35
C LYS A 105 -4.35 -12.10 -6.22
N ASN A 106 -4.44 -11.57 -5.00
CA ASN A 106 -4.77 -12.31 -3.78
C ASN A 106 -6.17 -11.94 -3.32
N LYS A 107 -7.19 -12.28 -4.12
CA LYS A 107 -8.58 -11.79 -3.97
C LYS A 107 -9.12 -11.89 -2.54
N GLY A 108 -8.97 -13.05 -1.88
CA GLY A 108 -9.48 -13.24 -0.52
C GLY A 108 -8.83 -12.34 0.53
N ALA A 109 -7.50 -12.17 0.47
CA ALA A 109 -6.79 -11.26 1.36
C ALA A 109 -7.09 -9.79 1.06
N PHE A 110 -7.24 -9.45 -0.21
CA PHE A 110 -7.58 -8.09 -0.67
C PHE A 110 -8.97 -7.65 -0.18
N GLU A 111 -9.97 -8.53 -0.31
CA GLU A 111 -11.32 -8.29 0.22
C GLU A 111 -11.33 -8.21 1.76
N ALA A 112 -10.55 -9.08 2.42
CA ALA A 112 -10.42 -9.03 3.88
C ALA A 112 -9.74 -7.75 4.37
N ALA A 113 -8.74 -7.23 3.64
CA ALA A 113 -8.11 -5.95 3.95
C ALA A 113 -9.08 -4.77 3.82
N GLN A 114 -9.93 -4.75 2.78
CA GLN A 114 -11.01 -3.76 2.67
C GLN A 114 -11.95 -3.85 3.88
N LYS A 115 -12.44 -5.04 4.21
CA LYS A 115 -13.35 -5.25 5.36
C LYS A 115 -12.72 -4.81 6.69
N THR A 116 -11.43 -5.02 6.83
CA THR A 116 -10.65 -4.60 8.00
C THR A 116 -10.62 -3.08 8.13
N ILE A 117 -10.35 -2.38 7.03
CA ILE A 117 -10.35 -0.91 6.97
C ILE A 117 -11.73 -0.34 7.27
N ASP A 118 -12.77 -0.89 6.63
CA ASP A 118 -14.15 -0.46 6.84
C ASP A 118 -14.51 -0.56 8.32
N TYR A 119 -14.20 -1.70 8.96
CA TYR A 119 -14.45 -1.91 10.38
C TYR A 119 -13.72 -0.90 11.27
N ARG A 120 -12.42 -0.64 11.02
CA ARG A 120 -11.63 0.35 11.77
C ARG A 120 -12.24 1.75 11.64
N LEU A 121 -12.65 2.14 10.43
CA LEU A 121 -13.24 3.45 10.17
C LEU A 121 -14.63 3.61 10.79
N GLU A 122 -15.48 2.58 10.72
CA GLU A 122 -16.82 2.56 11.35
C GLU A 122 -16.74 2.77 12.88
N HIS A 123 -15.64 2.36 13.51
CA HIS A 123 -15.40 2.50 14.95
C HIS A 123 -14.53 3.70 15.33
N GLY A 124 -14.29 4.65 14.42
CA GLY A 124 -13.59 5.91 14.71
C GLY A 124 -12.07 5.90 14.49
N GLY A 125 -11.54 4.91 13.78
CA GLY A 125 -10.12 4.84 13.41
C GLY A 125 -9.67 5.96 12.47
N ALA A 126 -8.37 5.92 12.13
CA ALA A 126 -7.69 6.98 11.36
C ALA A 126 -7.67 8.36 12.06
N GLY A 127 -7.63 8.40 13.40
CA GLY A 127 -7.80 9.63 14.17
C GLY A 127 -6.67 10.68 14.00
N THR A 128 -5.42 10.25 14.11
CA THR A 128 -4.23 11.13 14.06
C THR A 128 -3.81 11.42 12.63
N GLY A 129 -3.01 12.48 12.42
CA GLY A 129 -2.48 12.89 11.12
C GLY A 129 -1.83 11.76 10.31
N TRP A 130 -0.78 11.14 10.85
CA TRP A 130 -0.13 9.98 10.23
C TRP A 130 -1.08 8.81 9.93
N SER A 131 -2.03 8.53 10.83
CA SER A 131 -2.94 7.39 10.71
C SER A 131 -3.89 7.60 9.54
N ARG A 132 -4.38 8.83 9.37
CA ARG A 132 -5.20 9.20 8.23
C ARG A 132 -4.40 9.26 6.93
N ALA A 133 -3.17 9.76 6.96
CA ALA A 133 -2.30 9.73 5.78
C ALA A 133 -2.02 8.29 5.31
N TRP A 134 -1.78 7.35 6.24
CA TRP A 134 -1.61 5.94 5.91
C TRP A 134 -2.91 5.32 5.39
N MET A 135 -4.07 5.68 5.96
CA MET A 135 -5.37 5.26 5.45
C MET A 135 -5.58 5.63 3.96
N ILE A 136 -5.17 6.84 3.53
CA ILE A 136 -5.29 7.22 2.12
C ILE A 136 -4.42 6.32 1.23
N ASN A 137 -3.19 5.97 1.67
CA ASN A 137 -2.35 5.01 0.94
C ASN A 137 -2.98 3.61 0.88
N LEU A 138 -3.60 3.15 1.97
CA LEU A 138 -4.31 1.87 2.00
C LEU A 138 -5.52 1.88 1.06
N ASN A 139 -6.33 2.94 1.06
CA ASN A 139 -7.43 3.10 0.10
C ASN A 139 -6.93 3.14 -1.36
N ALA A 140 -5.78 3.80 -1.60
CA ALA A 140 -5.16 3.80 -2.93
C ALA A 140 -4.79 2.38 -3.38
N ARG A 141 -4.17 1.57 -2.50
CA ARG A 141 -3.82 0.17 -2.78
C ARG A 141 -5.03 -0.75 -2.95
N LEU A 142 -6.14 -0.43 -2.29
CA LEU A 142 -7.43 -1.11 -2.49
C LEU A 142 -8.20 -0.67 -3.72
N LEU A 143 -7.67 0.30 -4.48
CA LEU A 143 -8.32 0.87 -5.66
C LEU A 143 -9.64 1.60 -5.32
N ASP A 144 -9.80 2.06 -4.08
CA ASP A 144 -11.00 2.73 -3.60
C ASP A 144 -10.82 4.25 -3.62
N ALA A 145 -11.06 4.83 -4.81
CA ALA A 145 -10.98 6.26 -5.06
C ALA A 145 -11.95 7.10 -4.21
N ASN A 146 -13.11 6.54 -3.84
CA ASN A 146 -14.13 7.26 -3.07
C ASN A 146 -13.67 7.41 -1.62
N SER A 147 -13.27 6.32 -0.98
CA SER A 147 -12.77 6.36 0.39
C SER A 147 -11.48 7.18 0.50
N ALA A 148 -10.60 7.10 -0.50
CA ALA A 148 -9.42 7.96 -0.57
C ALA A 148 -9.80 9.44 -0.58
N GLN A 149 -10.78 9.86 -1.40
CA GLN A 149 -11.24 11.25 -1.45
C GLN A 149 -11.78 11.72 -0.09
N GLU A 150 -12.59 10.90 0.58
CA GLU A 150 -13.14 11.25 1.89
C GLU A 150 -12.05 11.35 2.96
N ASN A 151 -11.04 10.48 2.93
CA ASN A 151 -9.90 10.56 3.85
C ASN A 151 -8.98 11.75 3.55
N ILE A 152 -8.77 12.12 2.28
CA ILE A 152 -8.07 13.37 1.90
C ILE A 152 -8.81 14.58 2.49
N LYS A 153 -10.13 14.64 2.31
CA LYS A 153 -10.94 15.75 2.84
C LYS A 153 -10.81 15.83 4.36
N LYS A 154 -10.95 14.71 5.07
CA LYS A 154 -10.80 14.67 6.53
C LYS A 154 -9.39 15.09 6.97
N PHE A 155 -8.34 14.62 6.29
CA PHE A 155 -6.95 14.97 6.59
C PHE A 155 -6.74 16.48 6.55
N LEU A 156 -7.16 17.12 5.45
CA LEU A 156 -7.05 18.57 5.30
C LEU A 156 -7.94 19.37 6.28
N GLN A 157 -9.01 18.78 6.79
CA GLN A 157 -9.94 19.45 7.71
C GLN A 157 -9.56 19.34 9.18
N ILE A 158 -8.94 18.23 9.60
CA ILE A 158 -8.77 17.90 11.02
C ILE A 158 -7.32 17.68 11.43
N SER A 159 -6.42 17.41 10.46
CA SER A 159 -5.05 16.99 10.73
C SER A 159 -4.02 18.01 10.26
N ILE A 160 -4.44 19.15 9.73
CA ILE A 160 -3.54 20.15 9.16
C ILE A 160 -3.75 21.51 9.85
N ALA A 161 -2.67 22.09 10.36
CA ALA A 161 -2.64 23.44 10.91
C ALA A 161 -2.64 24.52 9.81
N ASP A 162 -2.83 25.79 10.20
CA ASP A 162 -2.88 26.94 9.26
C ASP A 162 -1.61 27.11 8.42
N ASN A 163 -0.46 26.64 8.91
CA ASN A 163 0.82 26.64 8.19
C ASN A 163 1.05 25.39 7.33
N LEU A 164 0.01 24.57 7.13
CA LEU A 164 0.00 23.30 6.41
C LEU A 164 0.82 22.16 7.04
N PHE A 165 1.25 22.31 8.30
CA PHE A 165 1.87 21.22 9.04
C PHE A 165 0.83 20.22 9.53
N ASP A 166 1.19 18.94 9.44
CA ASP A 166 0.40 17.85 9.99
C ASP A 166 0.41 17.87 11.51
N GLU A 167 -0.73 17.51 12.11
CA GLU A 167 -0.96 17.47 13.53
C GLU A 167 -1.38 16.08 13.98
N HIS A 168 -0.64 15.53 14.94
CA HIS A 168 -1.05 14.35 15.67
C HIS A 168 -2.32 14.61 16.51
N PRO A 169 -2.46 15.73 17.27
CA PRO A 169 -1.51 16.79 17.70
C PRO A 169 -0.50 16.36 18.79
N PRO A 170 0.60 17.12 19.02
CA PRO A 170 1.00 18.36 18.32
C PRO A 170 1.59 18.06 16.93
N PHE A 171 2.30 19.03 16.33
CA PHE A 171 2.99 18.86 15.04
C PHE A 171 3.76 17.52 14.95
N GLN A 172 3.47 16.77 13.89
CA GLN A 172 4.25 15.62 13.43
C GLN A 172 4.38 15.72 11.92
N ILE A 173 5.56 15.43 11.37
CA ILE A 173 5.80 15.62 9.92
C ILE A 173 5.39 14.40 9.07
N ASP A 174 5.12 13.28 9.74
CA ASP A 174 4.81 12.00 9.12
C ASP A 174 3.53 12.07 8.26
N GLY A 175 2.47 12.74 8.70
CA GLY A 175 1.26 12.92 7.90
C GLY A 175 1.50 13.74 6.63
N ASN A 176 2.36 14.76 6.64
CA ASN A 176 2.72 15.52 5.43
C ASN A 176 3.40 14.62 4.37
N PHE A 177 4.36 13.81 4.79
CA PHE A 177 5.04 12.88 3.88
C PHE A 177 4.13 11.74 3.44
N GLY A 178 3.35 11.18 4.36
CA GLY A 178 2.38 10.12 4.06
C GLY A 178 1.33 10.58 3.07
N TYR A 179 0.81 11.82 3.20
CA TYR A 179 -0.12 12.41 2.25
C TYR A 179 0.51 12.58 0.86
N THR A 180 1.75 13.06 0.80
CA THR A 180 2.48 13.21 -0.46
C THR A 180 2.66 11.86 -1.17
N ALA A 181 3.02 10.81 -0.43
CA ALA A 181 3.11 9.45 -0.95
C ALA A 181 1.75 8.95 -1.45
N ALA A 182 0.67 9.22 -0.70
CA ALA A 182 -0.68 8.81 -1.04
C ALA A 182 -1.15 9.41 -2.37
N VAL A 183 -0.89 10.72 -2.59
CA VAL A 183 -1.22 11.39 -3.85
C VAL A 183 -0.55 10.69 -5.04
N VAL A 184 0.70 10.23 -4.90
CA VAL A 184 1.38 9.46 -5.94
C VAL A 184 0.74 8.08 -6.10
N GLU A 185 0.49 7.35 -5.02
CA GLU A 185 -0.12 6.01 -5.04
C GLU A 185 -1.54 6.00 -5.65
N LEU A 186 -2.30 7.10 -5.55
CA LEU A 186 -3.61 7.27 -6.20
C LEU A 186 -3.51 7.43 -7.72
N LEU A 187 -2.40 8.00 -8.20
CA LEU A 187 -2.17 8.34 -9.61
C LEU A 187 -1.33 7.28 -10.35
N LEU A 188 -0.43 6.60 -9.65
CA LEU A 188 0.50 5.63 -10.20
C LEU A 188 0.90 4.59 -9.15
N GLN A 189 0.77 3.31 -9.52
CA GLN A 189 1.28 2.18 -8.74
C GLN A 189 2.26 1.37 -9.58
N SER A 190 3.28 0.79 -8.97
CA SER A 190 4.30 0.01 -9.68
C SER A 190 4.80 -1.21 -8.90
N HIS A 191 4.04 -1.72 -7.94
CA HIS A 191 4.46 -2.80 -7.03
C HIS A 191 4.04 -4.21 -7.52
N GLU A 192 2.99 -4.34 -8.34
CA GLU A 192 2.46 -5.64 -8.77
C GLU A 192 3.21 -6.30 -9.97
N GLY A 193 4.37 -5.74 -10.35
CA GLY A 193 5.14 -6.13 -11.54
C GLY A 193 4.68 -5.45 -12.85
N PHE A 194 3.83 -4.43 -12.75
CA PHE A 194 3.38 -3.59 -13.88
C PHE A 194 3.12 -2.16 -13.39
N LEU A 195 3.09 -1.20 -14.33
CA LEU A 195 2.66 0.17 -14.04
C LEU A 195 1.14 0.25 -14.11
N ARG A 196 0.48 0.54 -12.99
CA ARG A 196 -0.97 0.76 -12.95
C ARG A 196 -1.23 2.26 -12.97
N ILE A 197 -1.96 2.71 -13.98
CA ILE A 197 -2.19 4.13 -14.28
C ILE A 197 -3.54 4.55 -13.72
N LEU A 198 -3.57 5.67 -12.99
CA LEU A 198 -4.75 6.23 -12.33
C LEU A 198 -5.54 5.16 -11.52
N PRO A 199 -4.87 4.35 -10.68
CA PRO A 199 -5.47 3.22 -9.99
C PRO A 199 -6.67 3.58 -9.12
N ALA A 200 -6.65 4.77 -8.51
CA ALA A 200 -7.64 5.22 -7.53
C ALA A 200 -7.86 6.74 -7.62
N LEU A 201 -7.97 7.28 -8.84
CA LEU A 201 -8.15 8.72 -9.07
C LEU A 201 -9.41 9.25 -8.36
N PRO A 202 -9.29 10.18 -7.38
CA PRO A 202 -10.42 10.75 -6.67
C PRO A 202 -11.50 11.30 -7.62
N PRO A 203 -12.80 11.04 -7.38
CA PRO A 203 -13.87 11.45 -8.28
C PRO A 203 -13.92 12.94 -8.61
N HIS A 204 -13.49 13.81 -7.71
CA HIS A 204 -13.45 15.26 -7.91
C HIS A 204 -12.23 15.75 -8.70
N TRP A 205 -11.21 14.92 -8.92
CA TRP A 205 -10.05 15.25 -9.75
C TRP A 205 -10.38 15.03 -11.22
N LYS A 206 -11.32 15.82 -11.74
CA LYS A 206 -11.85 15.64 -13.10
C LYS A 206 -10.78 15.77 -14.16
N SER A 207 -9.92 16.78 -14.08
CA SER A 207 -8.87 17.01 -15.05
C SER A 207 -7.61 17.44 -14.34
N GLY A 208 -6.46 17.03 -14.86
CA GLY A 208 -5.18 17.37 -14.27
C GLY A 208 -4.02 16.70 -14.97
N SER A 209 -2.82 16.96 -14.46
CA SER A 209 -1.61 16.29 -14.91
C SER A 209 -0.60 16.18 -13.77
N VAL A 210 0.23 15.14 -13.83
CA VAL A 210 1.39 14.96 -12.96
C VAL A 210 2.62 14.66 -13.83
N LYS A 211 3.78 15.16 -13.43
CA LYS A 211 5.04 14.98 -14.16
C LYS A 211 6.18 14.69 -13.20
N GLY A 212 7.16 13.92 -13.66
CA GLY A 212 8.41 13.67 -12.92
C GLY A 212 8.31 12.63 -11.82
N ILE A 213 7.15 11.97 -11.63
CA ILE A 213 7.01 10.88 -10.66
C ILE A 213 7.77 9.64 -11.14
N LYS A 214 8.25 8.82 -10.20
CA LYS A 214 9.09 7.66 -10.47
C LYS A 214 8.36 6.36 -10.15
N ALA A 215 8.42 5.41 -11.07
CA ALA A 215 8.04 4.03 -10.83
C ALA A 215 9.27 3.15 -10.56
N ARG A 216 9.03 2.00 -9.88
CA ARG A 216 10.02 0.90 -9.76
C ARG A 216 10.58 0.54 -11.13
N GLY A 217 11.87 0.18 -11.19
CA GLY A 217 12.61 0.03 -12.46
C GLY A 217 13.18 1.34 -13.03
N ASN A 218 13.15 2.42 -12.25
CA ASN A 218 13.71 3.74 -12.56
C ASN A 218 13.05 4.44 -13.77
N ILE A 219 11.73 4.33 -13.88
CA ILE A 219 10.96 4.92 -14.99
C ILE A 219 10.36 6.24 -14.51
N GLU A 220 10.63 7.32 -15.22
CA GLU A 220 9.94 8.59 -15.04
C GLU A 220 8.61 8.56 -15.80
N VAL A 221 7.55 9.01 -15.14
CA VAL A 221 6.18 8.95 -15.65
C VAL A 221 5.56 10.36 -15.66
N GLU A 222 4.87 10.66 -16.74
CA GLU A 222 3.97 11.81 -16.87
C GLU A 222 2.57 11.32 -17.21
N ILE A 223 1.54 11.87 -16.56
CA ILE A 223 0.15 11.47 -16.78
C ILE A 223 -0.67 12.74 -16.96
N GLU A 224 -1.50 12.81 -18.00
CA GLU A 224 -2.54 13.81 -18.18
C GLU A 224 -3.89 13.11 -18.26
N TRP A 225 -4.90 13.63 -17.57
CA TRP A 225 -6.26 13.12 -17.60
C TRP A 225 -7.28 14.25 -17.76
N ARG A 226 -8.43 13.92 -18.34
CA ARG A 226 -9.61 14.79 -18.46
C ARG A 226 -10.88 14.00 -18.24
N ASN A 227 -11.84 14.62 -17.56
CA ASN A 227 -13.10 14.01 -17.16
C ASN A 227 -12.90 12.63 -16.49
N GLY A 228 -11.86 12.48 -15.67
CA GLY A 228 -11.50 11.24 -14.98
C GLY A 228 -10.79 10.19 -15.84
N ASN A 229 -10.52 10.48 -17.12
CA ASN A 229 -9.96 9.52 -18.06
C ASN A 229 -8.56 9.92 -18.52
N LEU A 230 -7.67 8.94 -18.70
CA LEU A 230 -6.34 9.12 -19.25
C LEU A 230 -6.44 9.78 -20.64
N VAL A 231 -5.63 10.81 -20.87
CA VAL A 231 -5.49 11.49 -22.16
C VAL A 231 -4.11 11.20 -22.74
N LYS A 232 -3.07 11.28 -21.89
CA LYS A 232 -1.69 11.16 -22.31
C LYS A 232 -0.85 10.53 -21.21
N LEU A 233 0.04 9.61 -21.60
CA LEU A 233 1.00 8.96 -20.73
C LEU A 233 2.40 9.10 -21.34
N GLY A 234 3.33 9.70 -20.61
CA GLY A 234 4.73 9.83 -20.99
C GLY A 234 5.60 8.92 -20.13
N LEU A 235 6.50 8.16 -20.75
CA LEU A 235 7.36 7.19 -20.08
C LEU A 235 8.80 7.38 -20.53
N LEU A 236 9.71 7.58 -19.58
CA LEU A 236 11.13 7.73 -19.86
C LEU A 236 11.94 6.79 -18.97
N SER A 237 12.77 5.97 -19.59
CA SER A 237 13.69 5.06 -18.92
C SER A 237 15.14 5.39 -19.32
N LYS A 238 16.07 5.28 -18.37
CA LYS A 238 17.53 5.43 -18.63
C LYS A 238 18.16 4.21 -19.30
N GLU A 239 17.38 3.14 -19.46
CA GLU A 239 17.77 1.85 -20.02
C GLU A 239 16.67 1.36 -20.97
N ALA A 240 17.05 0.56 -21.97
CA ALA A 240 16.07 -0.12 -22.79
C ALA A 240 15.42 -1.24 -21.95
N LYS A 241 14.09 -1.32 -21.93
CA LYS A 241 13.36 -2.37 -21.21
C LYS A 241 11.92 -2.52 -21.71
N SER A 242 11.39 -3.73 -21.61
CA SER A 242 9.97 -3.99 -21.73
C SER A 242 9.27 -3.77 -20.38
N ILE A 243 8.08 -3.18 -20.41
CA ILE A 243 7.22 -3.05 -19.24
C ILE A 243 5.77 -3.37 -19.55
N LYS A 244 5.06 -3.88 -18.55
CA LYS A 244 3.60 -4.02 -18.59
C LYS A 244 2.96 -2.77 -18.00
N ILE A 245 1.92 -2.28 -18.68
CA ILE A 245 1.11 -1.14 -18.26
C ILE A 245 -0.34 -1.59 -18.15
N LYS A 246 -0.99 -1.23 -17.05
CA LYS A 246 -2.40 -1.48 -16.79
C LYS A 246 -3.17 -0.17 -16.66
N TYR A 247 -4.24 -0.02 -17.44
CA TYR A 247 -5.19 1.08 -17.32
C TYR A 247 -6.62 0.56 -17.50
N GLY A 248 -7.44 0.66 -16.46
CA GLY A 248 -8.75 0.01 -16.42
C GLY A 248 -8.62 -1.51 -16.66
N PRO A 249 -9.38 -2.11 -17.59
CA PRO A 249 -9.27 -3.53 -17.92
C PRO A 249 -8.07 -3.86 -18.83
N GLU A 250 -7.49 -2.85 -19.49
CA GLU A 250 -6.45 -3.05 -20.50
C GLU A 250 -5.09 -3.30 -19.87
N VAL A 251 -4.36 -4.28 -20.42
CA VAL A 251 -2.95 -4.53 -20.10
C VAL A 251 -2.18 -4.63 -21.40
N VAL A 252 -1.17 -3.77 -21.55
CA VAL A 252 -0.30 -3.75 -22.73
C VAL A 252 1.15 -3.86 -22.32
N GLU A 253 1.95 -4.50 -23.17
CA GLU A 253 3.40 -4.55 -23.04
C GLU A 253 4.03 -3.51 -23.97
N ILE A 254 4.91 -2.68 -23.44
CA ILE A 254 5.53 -1.55 -24.16
C ILE A 254 7.04 -1.62 -24.02
N GLU A 255 7.70 -1.64 -25.17
CA GLU A 255 9.14 -1.44 -25.26
C GLU A 255 9.51 0.03 -25.06
N LEU A 256 10.28 0.29 -24.01
CA LEU A 256 10.87 1.59 -23.71
C LEU A 256 12.30 1.63 -24.24
N PRO A 257 12.60 2.45 -25.28
CA PRO A 257 13.96 2.71 -25.69
C PRO A 257 14.74 3.50 -24.63
N LYS A 258 16.05 3.27 -24.59
CA LYS A 258 16.98 4.00 -23.70
C LYS A 258 16.92 5.51 -23.97
N ASN A 259 16.80 6.29 -22.90
CA ASN A 259 16.87 7.76 -22.89
C ASN A 259 15.90 8.45 -23.86
N THR A 260 14.81 7.79 -24.25
CA THR A 260 13.83 8.32 -25.19
C THR A 260 12.45 8.25 -24.56
N LYS A 261 11.75 9.38 -24.51
CA LYS A 261 10.41 9.45 -23.92
C LYS A 261 9.40 8.85 -24.91
N VAL A 262 8.69 7.81 -24.48
CA VAL A 262 7.57 7.21 -25.21
C VAL A 262 6.29 7.88 -24.75
N TRP A 263 5.46 8.29 -25.71
CA TRP A 263 4.14 8.83 -25.45
C TRP A 263 3.09 7.80 -25.83
N LEU A 264 2.04 7.68 -25.02
CA LEU A 264 0.89 6.84 -25.27
C LEU A 264 -0.39 7.66 -25.08
N ASN A 265 -1.42 7.37 -25.88
CA ASN A 265 -2.74 7.98 -25.78
C ASN A 265 -3.65 7.25 -24.77
N SER A 266 -4.92 7.65 -24.70
CA SER A 266 -5.95 7.08 -23.81
C SER A 266 -6.19 5.56 -23.97
N THR A 267 -5.80 4.99 -25.11
CA THR A 267 -5.90 3.54 -25.42
C THR A 267 -4.55 2.82 -25.30
N LEU A 268 -3.57 3.48 -24.66
CA LEU A 268 -2.20 2.99 -24.48
C LEU A 268 -1.46 2.69 -25.80
N LYS A 269 -1.80 3.39 -26.88
CA LYS A 269 -1.12 3.32 -28.18
C LYS A 269 -0.18 4.51 -28.38
N LYS A 270 0.96 4.28 -29.05
CA LYS A 270 1.94 5.32 -29.40
C LYS A 270 1.36 6.39 -30.31
#